data_AF-A0A7K4HIL4-F1
#
_entry.id   AF-A0A7K4HIL4-F1
#
_cell.length_a   1.000
_cell.length_b   1.000
_cell.length_c   1.000
_cell.angle_alpha   90.00
_cell.angle_beta   90.00
_cell.angle_gamma   90.00
#
_symmetry.space_group_name_H-M   'P 1'
#
loop_
_entity.id
_entity.type
_entity.pdbx_description
1 polymer ?
#
loop_
_entity_poly.entity_id
_entity_poly.type
_entity_poly.pdbx_seq_one_letter_code
_entity_poly.pdbx_strand_id
1 'polypeptide(L)'
;MVSTSKHPNITLLTYSEIVEFSGIPGNFNIKVKKNPRYVNEKKCTGCGLCTENCPIKVPNEFNRGIGERGAIYIPFPQSVPKLAIIDKTVCIECNSCQRNCPAEAIEFDQQPEYIDLNVGAVIAATGWEEYPIMKNNDYKYGIYPDVITQIELERMLSPIGPTGGHLFRISDGKKPKIVAMIQCVGSRSLKGNPYCSVVCCSVALKNAQLLKQEYPDIEIVIFYIDMRTWDKGNEEYYRKVREAGILTIRGKVGDIQKDQETNTLKLTASDTLSNQMVKLNADLVVLSTGMVPSKSSAKLTEILGLSKDGYGFLTEIHGCLKPQETSNMGIFICGCAAGPKNIPSSVSTALAAASKAATLLSKDTIIQQLMIAEIDDDLCMGCRRCEKLCNYNAIKINGDAIAEVDGI
;
A
#
# COMPACT_ATOMS: atom_id res chain seq x y z
N MET A 1 7.66 5.22 -13.48
CA MET A 1 7.63 3.80 -13.93
C MET A 1 8.17 3.59 -15.33
N VAL A 2 7.82 4.39 -16.34
CA VAL A 2 8.36 4.22 -17.72
C VAL A 2 9.89 4.22 -17.76
N SER A 3 10.54 5.15 -17.05
CA SER A 3 12.00 5.18 -16.97
C SER A 3 12.56 3.92 -16.31
N THR A 4 11.92 3.44 -15.25
CA THR A 4 12.30 2.20 -14.53
C THR A 4 12.21 0.97 -15.43
N SER A 5 11.15 0.84 -16.23
CA SER A 5 10.94 -0.33 -17.10
C SER A 5 11.88 -0.40 -18.30
N LYS A 6 12.54 0.71 -18.65
CA LYS A 6 13.47 0.81 -19.79
C LYS A 6 14.93 0.95 -19.37
N HIS A 7 15.21 0.93 -18.07
CA HIS A 7 16.55 1.19 -17.56
C HIS A 7 17.43 -0.06 -17.75
N PRO A 8 18.64 0.06 -18.33
CA PRO A 8 19.49 -1.10 -18.64
C PRO A 8 19.93 -1.89 -17.40
N ASN A 9 20.07 -1.21 -16.26
CA ASN A 9 20.48 -1.83 -14.99
C ASN A 9 19.30 -2.16 -14.06
N ILE A 10 18.05 -2.15 -14.55
CA ILE A 10 16.88 -2.49 -13.73
C ILE A 10 16.09 -3.59 -14.43
N THR A 11 16.07 -4.77 -13.82
CA THR A 11 15.16 -5.85 -14.22
C THR A 11 13.85 -5.70 -13.46
N LEU A 12 12.77 -5.36 -14.17
CA LEU A 12 11.45 -5.18 -13.57
C LEU A 12 10.65 -6.49 -13.60
N LEU A 13 10.51 -7.13 -12.44
CA LEU A 13 9.66 -8.32 -12.27
C LEU A 13 8.28 -7.89 -11.75
N THR A 14 7.31 -7.78 -12.67
CA THR A 14 5.92 -7.41 -12.31
C THR A 14 5.04 -8.65 -12.19
N TYR A 15 4.03 -8.58 -11.31
CA TYR A 15 3.17 -9.72 -10.97
C TYR A 15 3.96 -10.90 -10.37
N SER A 16 5.02 -10.58 -9.63
CA SER A 16 5.90 -11.52 -8.97
C SER A 16 5.94 -11.27 -7.46
N GLU A 17 6.20 -12.32 -6.68
CA GLU A 17 6.37 -12.25 -5.23
C GLU A 17 7.63 -13.01 -4.79
N ILE A 18 8.28 -12.53 -3.72
CA ILE A 18 9.36 -13.27 -3.07
C ILE A 18 8.73 -14.43 -2.26
N VAL A 19 9.27 -15.63 -2.43
CA VAL A 19 8.77 -16.84 -1.73
C VAL A 19 9.79 -17.44 -0.78
N GLU A 20 11.08 -17.31 -1.07
CA GLU A 20 12.17 -17.79 -0.22
C GLU A 20 13.27 -16.73 -0.18
N PHE A 21 13.91 -16.60 0.98
CA PHE A 21 15.02 -15.69 1.22
C PHE A 21 16.03 -16.38 2.15
N SER A 22 17.29 -16.39 1.75
CA SER A 22 18.39 -16.96 2.54
C SER A 22 19.70 -16.25 2.22
N GLY A 23 20.76 -16.65 2.93
CA GLY A 23 22.09 -16.08 2.75
C GLY A 23 22.44 -15.02 3.79
N ILE A 24 23.55 -14.35 3.55
CA ILE A 24 24.19 -13.41 4.47
C ILE A 24 24.28 -12.02 3.83
N PRO A 25 24.49 -10.95 4.62
CA PRO A 25 24.66 -9.61 4.06
C PRO A 25 25.72 -9.59 2.97
N GLY A 26 25.41 -8.99 1.81
CA GLY A 26 26.29 -9.00 0.63
C GLY A 26 26.16 -10.24 -0.28
N ASN A 27 25.52 -11.32 0.17
CA ASN A 27 25.29 -12.53 -0.62
C ASN A 27 23.95 -13.19 -0.24
N PHE A 28 22.85 -12.58 -0.65
CA PHE A 28 21.50 -13.11 -0.45
C PHE A 28 21.04 -13.91 -1.66
N ASN A 29 20.41 -15.05 -1.40
CA ASN A 29 19.70 -15.85 -2.39
C ASN A 29 18.20 -15.64 -2.21
N ILE A 30 17.56 -15.16 -3.27
CA ILE A 30 16.14 -14.82 -3.28
C ILE A 30 15.45 -15.63 -4.37
N LYS A 31 14.44 -16.39 -3.98
CA LYS A 31 13.57 -17.07 -4.93
C LYS A 31 12.33 -16.24 -5.17
N VAL A 32 12.12 -15.86 -6.41
CA VAL A 32 10.99 -15.06 -6.84
C VAL A 32 10.02 -15.94 -7.64
N LYS A 33 8.77 -15.98 -7.22
CA LYS A 33 7.68 -16.61 -7.97
C LYS A 33 7.04 -15.56 -8.89
N LYS A 34 7.19 -15.72 -10.19
CA LYS A 34 6.46 -14.95 -11.20
C LYS A 34 5.13 -15.64 -11.45
N ASN A 35 4.04 -14.95 -11.11
CA ASN A 35 2.70 -15.52 -11.28
C ASN A 35 2.32 -15.55 -12.76
N PRO A 36 1.62 -16.61 -13.22
CA PRO A 36 1.18 -16.69 -14.60
C PRO A 36 0.11 -15.63 -14.85
N ARG A 37 0.33 -14.80 -15.87
CA ARG A 37 -0.69 -13.84 -16.34
C ARG A 37 -1.75 -14.50 -17.21
N TYR A 38 -1.45 -15.72 -17.66
CA TYR A 38 -2.12 -16.45 -18.73
C TYR A 38 -2.13 -15.67 -20.05
N VAL A 39 -1.11 -14.81 -20.20
CA VAL A 39 -0.89 -13.94 -21.35
C VAL A 39 0.62 -13.86 -21.59
N ASN A 40 1.04 -14.17 -22.80
CA ASN A 40 2.40 -14.08 -23.26
C ASN A 40 2.86 -12.61 -23.33
N GLU A 41 3.78 -12.25 -22.44
CA GLU A 41 4.26 -10.87 -22.27
C GLU A 41 4.97 -10.33 -23.53
N LYS A 42 5.56 -11.20 -24.37
CA LYS A 42 6.28 -10.79 -25.58
C LYS A 42 5.33 -10.53 -26.76
N LYS A 43 4.21 -11.24 -26.83
CA LYS A 43 3.21 -11.10 -27.90
C LYS A 43 2.16 -10.03 -27.59
N CYS A 44 1.83 -9.84 -26.32
CA CYS A 44 0.76 -8.94 -25.92
C CYS A 44 1.11 -7.48 -26.26
N THR A 45 0.25 -6.83 -27.04
CA THR A 45 0.41 -5.42 -27.43
C THR A 45 -0.27 -4.45 -26.47
N GLY A 46 -1.05 -4.95 -25.50
CA GLY A 46 -1.81 -4.11 -24.57
C GLY A 46 -2.96 -3.31 -25.22
N CYS A 47 -3.51 -3.80 -26.34
CA CYS A 47 -4.56 -3.11 -27.10
C CYS A 47 -5.91 -3.04 -26.37
N GLY A 48 -6.23 -4.00 -25.50
CA GLY A 48 -7.46 -4.01 -24.69
C GLY A 48 -8.67 -4.72 -25.30
N LEU A 49 -8.64 -5.15 -26.57
CA LEU A 49 -9.77 -5.83 -27.24
C LEU A 49 -10.29 -7.06 -26.48
N CYS A 50 -9.39 -7.82 -25.85
CA CYS A 50 -9.76 -8.98 -25.06
C CYS A 50 -10.51 -8.62 -23.76
N THR A 51 -10.28 -7.42 -23.22
CA THR A 51 -10.93 -6.94 -21.99
C THR A 51 -12.35 -6.44 -22.24
N GLU A 52 -12.59 -5.85 -23.41
CA GLU A 52 -13.92 -5.37 -23.83
C GLU A 52 -14.89 -6.53 -24.08
N ASN A 53 -14.40 -7.61 -24.70
CA ASN A 53 -15.19 -8.78 -25.08
C ASN A 53 -15.34 -9.85 -23.98
N CYS A 54 -14.83 -9.58 -22.78
CA CYS A 54 -14.97 -10.52 -21.66
C CYS A 54 -16.41 -10.44 -21.10
N PRO A 55 -17.15 -11.58 -21.06
CA PRO A 55 -18.53 -11.60 -20.59
C PRO A 55 -18.64 -11.51 -19.05
N ILE A 56 -17.59 -11.87 -18.33
CA ILE A 56 -17.54 -11.76 -16.86
C ILE A 56 -17.31 -10.31 -16.49
N LYS A 57 -18.08 -9.83 -15.51
CA LYS A 57 -17.91 -8.52 -14.88
C LYS A 57 -17.81 -8.70 -13.38
N VAL A 58 -16.74 -8.17 -12.80
CA VAL A 58 -16.47 -8.20 -11.36
C VAL A 58 -16.06 -6.81 -10.88
N PRO A 59 -16.30 -6.44 -9.61
CA PRO A 59 -15.89 -5.15 -9.08
C PRO A 59 -14.39 -4.91 -9.27
N ASN A 60 -14.02 -3.71 -9.74
CA ASN A 60 -12.62 -3.38 -10.01
C ASN A 60 -11.90 -2.90 -8.73
N GLU A 61 -10.92 -3.66 -8.26
CA GLU A 61 -10.17 -3.40 -7.03
C GLU A 61 -9.34 -2.11 -7.12
N PHE A 62 -8.80 -1.78 -8.30
CA PHE A 62 -8.07 -0.53 -8.53
C PHE A 62 -8.98 0.69 -8.37
N ASN A 63 -10.25 0.54 -8.71
CA ASN A 63 -11.28 1.56 -8.53
C ASN A 63 -12.04 1.46 -7.20
N ARG A 64 -11.53 0.67 -6.23
CA ARG A 64 -12.17 0.45 -4.92
C ARG A 64 -13.60 -0.12 -5.04
N GLY A 65 -13.84 -0.96 -6.04
CA GLY A 65 -15.15 -1.55 -6.31
C GLY A 65 -16.11 -0.61 -7.04
N ILE A 66 -15.71 0.63 -7.35
CA ILE A 66 -16.49 1.53 -8.20
C ILE A 66 -16.27 1.15 -9.66
N GLY A 67 -17.32 0.64 -10.30
CA GLY A 67 -17.26 0.11 -11.65
C GLY A 67 -16.67 -1.31 -11.71
N GLU A 68 -16.67 -1.86 -12.92
CA GLU A 68 -16.41 -3.27 -13.15
C GLU A 68 -15.18 -3.48 -14.02
N ARG A 69 -14.59 -4.67 -13.92
CA ARG A 69 -13.57 -5.18 -14.83
C ARG A 69 -13.95 -6.58 -15.31
N GLY A 70 -13.34 -6.97 -16.43
CA GLY A 70 -13.40 -8.35 -16.90
C GLY A 70 -12.58 -9.32 -16.05
N ALA A 71 -12.79 -10.63 -16.26
CA ALA A 71 -11.87 -11.66 -15.78
C ALA A 71 -10.47 -11.48 -16.40
N ILE A 72 -10.41 -11.08 -17.68
CA ILE A 72 -9.20 -10.54 -18.30
C ILE A 72 -9.23 -9.02 -18.27
N TYR A 73 -8.17 -8.39 -17.78
CA TYR A 73 -8.14 -6.95 -17.57
C TYR A 73 -6.72 -6.39 -17.68
N ILE A 74 -6.63 -5.08 -17.88
CA ILE A 74 -5.41 -4.29 -17.70
C ILE A 74 -5.65 -3.43 -16.45
N PRO A 75 -4.78 -3.43 -15.44
CA PRO A 75 -5.06 -2.79 -14.15
C PRO A 75 -5.51 -1.32 -14.25
N PHE A 76 -4.86 -0.54 -15.11
CA PHE A 76 -5.24 0.83 -15.45
C PHE A 76 -4.62 1.23 -16.80
N PRO A 77 -5.13 2.27 -17.49
CA PRO A 77 -4.73 2.59 -18.87
C PRO A 77 -3.22 2.88 -19.08
N GLN A 78 -2.56 3.44 -18.07
CA GLN A 78 -1.12 3.75 -18.07
C GLN A 78 -0.27 2.71 -17.32
N SER A 79 -0.76 1.48 -17.15
CA SER A 79 0.00 0.44 -16.46
C SER A 79 1.33 0.17 -17.14
N VAL A 80 2.36 -0.08 -16.33
CA VAL A 80 3.71 -0.38 -16.82
C VAL A 80 4.17 -1.71 -16.20
N PRO A 81 4.38 -2.77 -17.00
CA PRO A 81 4.13 -2.86 -18.44
C PRO A 81 2.62 -2.83 -18.77
N LYS A 82 2.26 -2.41 -19.99
CA LYS A 82 0.87 -2.35 -20.45
C LYS A 82 0.41 -3.72 -20.96
N LEU A 83 0.22 -4.66 -20.04
CA LEU A 83 -0.12 -6.05 -20.34
C LEU A 83 -1.48 -6.41 -19.74
N ALA A 84 -2.22 -7.26 -20.44
CA ALA A 84 -3.41 -7.91 -19.91
C ALA A 84 -3.04 -9.04 -18.95
N ILE A 85 -3.94 -9.33 -18.01
CA ILE A 85 -3.82 -10.38 -17.01
C ILE A 85 -5.18 -11.08 -16.90
N ILE A 86 -5.19 -12.41 -16.81
CA ILE A 86 -6.39 -13.19 -16.53
C ILE A 86 -6.43 -13.56 -15.05
N ASP A 87 -7.52 -13.21 -14.39
CA ASP A 87 -7.82 -13.67 -13.05
C ASP A 87 -8.57 -15.01 -13.11
N LYS A 88 -7.85 -16.10 -12.84
CA LYS A 88 -8.44 -17.45 -12.86
C LYS A 88 -9.45 -17.71 -11.75
N THR A 89 -9.52 -16.89 -10.70
CA THR A 89 -10.51 -17.08 -9.64
C THR A 89 -11.94 -16.78 -10.11
N VAL A 90 -12.09 -15.98 -11.17
CA VAL A 90 -13.37 -15.55 -11.74
C VAL A 90 -13.54 -15.93 -13.22
N CYS A 91 -12.46 -16.37 -13.88
CA CYS A 91 -12.51 -16.80 -15.28
C CYS A 91 -13.32 -18.10 -15.45
N ILE A 92 -14.21 -18.12 -16.44
CA ILE A 92 -15.01 -19.30 -16.81
C ILE A 92 -14.47 -20.05 -18.05
N GLU A 93 -13.28 -19.68 -18.52
CA GLU A 93 -12.60 -20.33 -19.66
C GLU A 93 -13.45 -20.41 -20.96
N CYS A 94 -14.30 -19.41 -21.21
CA CYS A 94 -15.17 -19.35 -22.41
C CYS A 94 -14.44 -19.07 -23.74
N ASN A 95 -13.11 -18.90 -23.72
CA ASN A 95 -12.24 -18.61 -24.87
C ASN A 95 -12.64 -17.39 -25.73
N SER A 96 -13.51 -16.49 -25.23
CA SER A 96 -13.86 -15.24 -25.93
C SER A 96 -12.63 -14.34 -26.12
N CYS A 97 -11.83 -14.19 -25.07
CA CYS A 97 -10.62 -13.37 -25.11
C CYS A 97 -9.59 -13.90 -26.12
N GLN A 98 -9.41 -15.22 -26.20
CA GLN A 98 -8.49 -15.86 -27.14
C GLN A 98 -8.90 -15.65 -28.60
N ARG A 99 -10.19 -15.83 -28.92
CA ARG A 99 -10.74 -15.58 -30.27
C ARG A 99 -10.59 -14.13 -30.73
N ASN A 100 -10.64 -13.19 -29.78
CA ASN A 100 -10.58 -11.76 -30.04
C ASN A 100 -9.18 -11.15 -29.86
N CYS A 101 -8.13 -11.96 -29.77
CA CYS A 101 -6.75 -11.49 -29.60
C CYS A 101 -5.96 -11.59 -30.92
N PRO A 102 -5.75 -10.48 -31.66
CA PRO A 102 -5.00 -10.51 -32.92
C PRO A 102 -3.54 -10.94 -32.79
N ALA A 103 -2.96 -10.77 -31.60
CA ALA A 103 -1.57 -11.14 -31.34
C ALA A 103 -1.39 -12.58 -30.84
N GLU A 104 -2.49 -13.33 -30.70
CA GLU A 104 -2.49 -14.72 -30.21
C GLU A 104 -1.66 -14.89 -28.93
N ALA A 105 -1.86 -13.96 -27.99
CA ALA A 105 -1.04 -13.84 -26.79
C ALA A 105 -1.65 -14.57 -25.58
N ILE A 106 -2.83 -15.18 -25.67
CA ILE A 106 -3.51 -15.78 -24.51
C ILE A 106 -3.12 -17.25 -24.37
N GLU A 107 -2.64 -17.62 -23.19
CA GLU A 107 -2.05 -18.93 -22.87
C GLU A 107 -2.58 -19.40 -21.50
N PHE A 108 -3.68 -20.17 -21.49
CA PHE A 108 -4.35 -20.59 -20.24
C PHE A 108 -3.57 -21.60 -19.41
N ASP A 109 -2.66 -22.34 -20.04
CA ASP A 109 -1.81 -23.38 -19.44
C ASP A 109 -0.48 -22.83 -18.88
N GLN A 110 -0.25 -21.51 -18.95
CA GLN A 110 0.92 -20.86 -18.38
C GLN A 110 1.10 -21.24 -16.90
N GLN A 111 2.27 -21.78 -16.57
CA GLN A 111 2.66 -22.16 -15.22
C GLN A 111 3.42 -21.02 -14.51
N PRO A 112 3.40 -20.97 -13.17
CA PRO A 112 4.27 -20.07 -12.42
C PRO A 112 5.74 -20.38 -12.71
N GLU A 113 6.54 -19.33 -12.91
CA GLU A 113 7.97 -19.42 -13.13
C GLU A 113 8.69 -19.05 -11.82
N TYR A 114 9.73 -19.82 -11.46
CA TYR A 114 10.56 -19.54 -10.30
C TYR A 114 11.92 -19.05 -10.78
N ILE A 115 12.34 -17.89 -10.27
CA ILE A 115 13.58 -17.22 -10.65
C ILE A 115 14.43 -17.10 -9.40
N ASP A 116 15.62 -17.69 -9.44
CA ASP A 116 16.63 -17.53 -8.40
C ASP A 116 17.49 -16.30 -8.69
N LEU A 117 17.57 -15.40 -7.72
CA LEU A 117 18.34 -14.17 -7.80
C LEU A 117 19.37 -14.15 -6.68
N ASN A 118 20.62 -13.86 -7.05
CA ASN A 118 21.67 -13.55 -6.09
C ASN A 118 21.84 -12.03 -6.00
N VAL A 119 21.70 -11.46 -4.80
CA VAL A 119 21.76 -10.00 -4.58
C VAL A 119 22.54 -9.65 -3.32
N GLY A 120 23.26 -8.53 -3.33
CA GLY A 120 24.02 -8.09 -2.15
C GLY A 120 23.22 -7.26 -1.14
N ALA A 121 22.10 -6.66 -1.56
CA ALA A 121 21.27 -5.81 -0.71
C ALA A 121 19.78 -5.90 -1.09
N VAL A 122 18.91 -5.68 -0.11
CA VAL A 122 17.45 -5.68 -0.27
C VAL A 122 16.87 -4.38 0.26
N ILE A 123 15.91 -3.79 -0.46
CA ILE A 123 15.15 -2.63 -0.01
C ILE A 123 13.66 -2.99 0.03
N ALA A 124 13.07 -2.99 1.22
CA ALA A 124 11.64 -3.24 1.42
C ALA A 124 10.84 -1.93 1.31
N ALA A 125 10.01 -1.86 0.26
CA ALA A 125 9.16 -0.71 -0.08
C ALA A 125 7.69 -1.14 -0.29
N THR A 126 7.17 -2.01 0.57
CA THR A 126 5.84 -2.65 0.43
C THR A 126 4.64 -1.71 0.56
N GLY A 127 4.86 -0.45 0.93
CA GLY A 127 3.82 0.56 0.98
C GLY A 127 2.85 0.37 2.15
N TRP A 128 1.57 0.61 1.89
CA TRP A 128 0.51 0.70 2.89
C TRP A 128 -0.84 0.28 2.29
N GLU A 129 -1.82 0.02 3.16
CA GLU A 129 -3.21 -0.23 2.82
C GLU A 129 -4.16 0.71 3.55
N GLU A 130 -5.34 0.93 3.00
CA GLU A 130 -6.37 1.74 3.65
C GLU A 130 -6.90 1.05 4.90
N TYR A 131 -7.12 1.84 5.97
CA TYR A 131 -7.71 1.35 7.21
C TYR A 131 -9.03 0.59 6.93
N PRO A 132 -9.24 -0.61 7.50
CA PRO A 132 -10.41 -1.43 7.18
C PRO A 132 -11.67 -0.91 7.89
N ILE A 133 -12.27 0.16 7.35
CA ILE A 133 -13.43 0.86 7.91
C ILE A 133 -14.63 -0.08 8.14
N MET A 134 -14.90 -0.97 7.18
CA MET A 134 -16.03 -1.91 7.25
C MET A 134 -15.97 -2.81 8.49
N LYS A 135 -14.77 -3.23 8.92
CA LYS A 135 -14.62 -4.11 10.10
C LYS A 135 -15.06 -3.44 11.39
N ASN A 136 -14.90 -2.12 11.47
CA ASN A 136 -15.20 -1.35 12.67
C ASN A 136 -16.56 -0.65 12.64
N ASN A 137 -17.28 -0.74 11.51
CA ASN A 137 -18.57 -0.06 11.28
C ASN A 137 -18.49 1.44 11.59
N ASP A 138 -17.33 2.05 11.32
CA ASP A 138 -17.10 3.47 11.56
C ASP A 138 -17.91 4.28 10.55
N TYR A 139 -18.67 5.27 11.05
CA TYR A 139 -19.43 6.21 10.22
C TYR A 139 -20.41 5.57 9.21
N LYS A 140 -20.88 4.34 9.49
CA LYS A 140 -21.87 3.62 8.66
C LYS A 140 -21.43 3.41 7.20
N TYR A 141 -20.12 3.39 6.97
CA TYR A 141 -19.55 3.04 5.67
C TYR A 141 -19.95 1.62 5.27
N GLY A 142 -20.38 1.44 4.02
CA GLY A 142 -20.93 0.17 3.50
C GLY A 142 -22.42 -0.06 3.83
N ILE A 143 -23.00 0.70 4.77
CA ILE A 143 -24.45 0.70 5.03
C ILE A 143 -25.11 1.80 4.21
N TYR A 144 -24.53 3.00 4.22
CA TYR A 144 -24.98 4.12 3.41
C TYR A 144 -24.12 4.23 2.15
N PRO A 145 -24.73 4.17 0.94
CA PRO A 145 -23.98 4.24 -0.31
C PRO A 145 -23.29 5.59 -0.54
N ASP A 146 -23.84 6.68 0.01
CA ASP A 146 -23.29 8.03 -0.13
C ASP A 146 -22.24 8.38 0.95
N VAL A 147 -21.75 7.37 1.68
CA VAL A 147 -20.57 7.48 2.54
C VAL A 147 -19.42 6.78 1.82
N ILE A 148 -18.47 7.56 1.32
CA ILE A 148 -17.32 7.08 0.53
C ILE A 148 -16.01 7.43 1.23
N THR A 149 -14.89 6.85 0.78
CA THR A 149 -13.55 7.21 1.24
C THR A 149 -12.89 8.26 0.36
N GLN A 150 -11.84 8.90 0.86
CA GLN A 150 -11.03 9.81 0.02
C GLN A 150 -10.44 9.08 -1.19
N ILE A 151 -10.07 7.80 -1.08
CA ILE A 151 -9.50 7.07 -2.21
C ILE A 151 -10.57 6.78 -3.26
N GLU A 152 -11.78 6.43 -2.84
CA GLU A 152 -12.94 6.29 -3.75
C GLU A 152 -13.23 7.62 -4.48
N LEU A 153 -13.22 8.74 -3.75
CA LEU A 153 -13.36 10.06 -4.34
C LEU A 153 -12.26 10.34 -5.39
N GLU A 154 -10.99 10.01 -5.11
CA GLU A 154 -9.90 10.15 -6.08
C GLU A 154 -10.13 9.31 -7.34
N ARG A 155 -10.68 8.09 -7.19
CA ARG A 155 -11.03 7.26 -8.35
C ARG A 155 -12.14 7.91 -9.17
N MET A 156 -13.15 8.49 -8.53
CA MET A 156 -14.24 9.17 -9.22
C MET A 156 -13.79 10.48 -9.91
N LEU A 157 -12.93 11.27 -9.26
CA LEU A 157 -12.41 12.52 -9.82
C LEU A 157 -11.33 12.29 -10.88
N SER A 158 -10.80 11.07 -11.01
CA SER A 158 -9.84 10.75 -12.05
C SER A 158 -10.49 10.74 -13.44
N PRO A 159 -9.94 11.42 -14.45
CA PRO A 159 -10.46 11.38 -15.83
C PRO A 159 -10.46 9.97 -16.44
N ILE A 160 -9.55 9.11 -15.99
CA ILE A 160 -9.44 7.69 -16.35
C ILE A 160 -10.14 6.77 -15.33
N GLY A 161 -10.91 7.36 -14.43
CA GLY A 161 -11.70 6.69 -13.42
C GLY A 161 -13.00 6.11 -13.96
N PRO A 162 -13.74 5.37 -13.11
CA PRO A 162 -14.99 4.73 -13.51
C PRO A 162 -16.10 5.72 -13.88
N THR A 163 -16.04 6.97 -13.39
CA THR A 163 -17.04 8.01 -13.63
C THR A 163 -16.56 9.09 -14.61
N GLY A 164 -15.42 8.89 -15.29
CA GLY A 164 -14.87 9.83 -16.26
C GLY A 164 -14.45 11.18 -15.69
N GLY A 165 -14.17 11.27 -14.39
CA GLY A 165 -13.80 12.51 -13.70
C GLY A 165 -14.98 13.27 -13.09
N HIS A 166 -16.20 12.75 -13.21
CA HIS A 166 -17.39 13.41 -12.67
C HIS A 166 -17.83 12.83 -11.33
N LEU A 167 -18.30 13.72 -10.45
CA LEU A 167 -18.80 13.35 -9.12
C LEU A 167 -20.31 13.14 -9.15
N PHE A 168 -20.74 11.96 -8.71
CA PHE A 168 -22.14 11.60 -8.54
C PHE A 168 -22.32 10.89 -7.21
N ARG A 169 -23.52 10.99 -6.64
CA ARG A 169 -23.94 10.16 -5.52
C ARG A 169 -24.12 8.72 -6.00
N ILE A 170 -23.69 7.76 -5.18
CA ILE A 170 -23.77 6.34 -5.52
C ILE A 170 -25.22 5.86 -5.42
N SER A 171 -26.03 6.46 -4.53
CA SER A 171 -27.43 6.06 -4.35
C SER A 171 -28.34 6.39 -5.53
N ASP A 172 -28.24 7.60 -6.07
CA ASP A 172 -29.23 8.15 -7.02
C ASP A 172 -28.61 8.73 -8.31
N GLY A 173 -27.29 8.71 -8.44
CA GLY A 173 -26.57 9.23 -9.60
C GLY A 173 -26.59 10.76 -9.74
N LYS A 174 -27.14 11.50 -8.77
CA LYS A 174 -27.21 12.97 -8.83
C LYS A 174 -25.90 13.61 -8.37
N LYS A 175 -25.66 14.83 -8.82
CA LYS A 175 -24.53 15.64 -8.34
C LYS A 175 -24.80 16.10 -6.90
N PRO A 176 -23.89 15.85 -5.94
CA PRO A 176 -24.06 16.36 -4.58
C PRO A 176 -23.87 17.89 -4.55
N LYS A 177 -24.69 18.59 -3.78
CA LYS A 177 -24.54 20.03 -3.52
C LYS A 177 -23.74 20.29 -2.25
N ILE A 178 -23.92 19.46 -1.22
CA ILE A 178 -23.22 19.58 0.06
C ILE A 178 -22.35 18.34 0.30
N VAL A 179 -21.03 18.55 0.42
CA VAL A 179 -20.04 17.48 0.68
C VAL A 179 -19.41 17.69 2.05
N ALA A 180 -19.56 16.71 2.94
CA ALA A 180 -18.90 16.71 4.24
C ALA A 180 -17.69 15.79 4.24
N MET A 181 -16.51 16.31 4.56
CA MET A 181 -15.28 15.52 4.71
C MET A 181 -14.94 15.31 6.18
N ILE A 182 -14.77 14.07 6.61
CA ILE A 182 -14.48 13.72 8.01
C ILE A 182 -13.01 13.33 8.14
N GLN A 183 -12.26 14.02 8.99
CA GLN A 183 -10.86 13.73 9.25
C GLN A 183 -10.64 12.64 10.30
N CYS A 184 -9.43 12.08 10.29
CA CYS A 184 -8.96 11.14 11.30
C CYS A 184 -9.81 9.87 11.41
N VAL A 185 -10.38 9.39 10.31
CA VAL A 185 -11.13 8.12 10.31
C VAL A 185 -10.13 6.96 10.41
N GLY A 186 -10.21 6.17 11.48
CA GLY A 186 -9.24 5.11 11.77
C GLY A 186 -7.85 5.58 12.21
N SER A 187 -7.65 6.87 12.48
CA SER A 187 -6.39 7.45 12.99
C SER A 187 -6.66 8.32 14.20
N ARG A 188 -5.68 8.48 15.09
CA ARG A 188 -5.82 9.22 16.36
C ARG A 188 -7.10 8.82 17.12
N SER A 189 -7.37 7.52 17.18
CA SER A 189 -8.56 6.93 17.78
C SER A 189 -8.15 5.71 18.59
N LEU A 190 -8.63 5.61 19.84
CA LEU A 190 -8.36 4.45 20.70
C LEU A 190 -9.01 3.16 20.17
N LYS A 191 -10.15 3.28 19.47
CA LYS A 191 -10.81 2.14 18.79
C LYS A 191 -10.09 1.74 17.50
N GLY A 192 -9.40 2.70 16.87
CA GLY A 192 -8.63 2.49 15.65
C GLY A 192 -7.14 2.53 15.95
N ASN A 193 -6.43 3.39 15.23
CA ASN A 193 -5.00 3.57 15.44
C ASN A 193 -4.71 4.81 16.30
N PRO A 194 -3.80 4.76 17.29
CA PRO A 194 -3.45 5.92 18.10
C PRO A 194 -2.54 6.92 17.36
N TYR A 195 -1.90 6.51 16.26
CA TYR A 195 -1.04 7.36 15.46
C TYR A 195 -1.79 8.20 14.41
N CYS A 196 -1.09 9.19 13.84
CA CYS A 196 -1.58 10.02 12.75
C CYS A 196 -1.13 9.46 11.41
N SER A 197 -2.01 9.45 10.41
CA SER A 197 -1.70 8.98 9.06
C SER A 197 -1.05 10.03 8.15
N VAL A 198 -0.67 11.19 8.70
CA VAL A 198 0.12 12.28 8.09
C VAL A 198 -0.55 13.00 6.90
N VAL A 199 -1.12 12.28 5.93
CA VAL A 199 -1.54 12.83 4.63
C VAL A 199 -3.03 13.18 4.55
N CYS A 200 -3.87 12.66 5.44
CA CYS A 200 -5.33 12.76 5.32
C CYS A 200 -5.84 14.22 5.27
N CYS A 201 -5.22 15.11 6.05
CA CYS A 201 -5.54 16.55 6.00
C CYS A 201 -5.23 17.15 4.63
N SER A 202 -4.01 16.95 4.11
CA SER A 202 -3.60 17.48 2.80
C SER A 202 -4.41 16.91 1.65
N VAL A 203 -4.72 15.61 1.66
CA VAL A 203 -5.55 14.96 0.63
C VAL A 203 -6.96 15.56 0.62
N ALA A 204 -7.57 15.75 1.79
CA ALA A 204 -8.89 16.36 1.87
C ALA A 204 -8.90 17.81 1.39
N LEU A 205 -7.91 18.62 1.78
CA LEU A 205 -7.76 19.99 1.27
C LEU A 205 -7.58 20.00 -0.25
N LYS A 206 -6.79 19.06 -0.78
CA LYS A 206 -6.57 18.90 -2.23
C LYS A 206 -7.88 18.58 -2.96
N ASN A 207 -8.59 17.56 -2.52
CA ASN A 207 -9.84 17.13 -3.14
C ASN A 207 -10.94 18.17 -2.97
N ALA A 208 -11.00 18.86 -1.83
CA ALA A 208 -11.94 19.95 -1.61
C ALA A 208 -11.70 21.10 -2.60
N GLN A 209 -10.45 21.52 -2.79
CA GLN A 209 -10.12 22.55 -3.77
C GLN A 209 -10.48 22.12 -5.20
N LEU A 210 -10.15 20.88 -5.57
CA LEU A 210 -10.46 20.35 -6.90
C LEU A 210 -11.97 20.34 -7.15
N LEU A 211 -12.76 19.91 -6.17
CA LEU A 211 -14.21 19.94 -6.24
C LEU A 211 -14.76 21.36 -6.38
N LYS A 212 -14.20 22.33 -5.64
CA LYS A 212 -14.64 23.73 -5.70
C LYS A 212 -14.29 24.39 -7.03
N GLN A 213 -13.20 23.96 -7.68
CA GLN A 213 -12.80 24.43 -9.00
C GLN A 213 -13.72 23.87 -10.11
N GLU A 214 -14.07 22.58 -10.02
CA GLU A 214 -14.93 21.93 -11.02
C GLU A 214 -16.41 22.27 -10.83
N TYR A 215 -16.85 22.40 -9.57
CA TYR A 215 -18.23 22.69 -9.17
C TYR A 215 -18.25 23.90 -8.23
N PRO A 216 -18.27 25.15 -8.76
CA PRO A 216 -18.22 26.36 -7.94
C PRO A 216 -19.34 26.46 -6.90
N ASP A 217 -20.53 25.94 -7.22
CA ASP A 217 -21.72 25.98 -6.37
C ASP A 217 -21.71 24.91 -5.26
N ILE A 218 -20.74 24.00 -5.24
CA ILE A 218 -20.68 22.95 -4.22
C ILE A 218 -20.25 23.54 -2.87
N GLU A 219 -20.99 23.20 -1.82
CA GLU A 219 -20.63 23.53 -0.45
C GLU A 219 -19.81 22.38 0.15
N ILE A 220 -18.63 22.71 0.67
CA ILE A 220 -17.71 21.72 1.23
C ILE A 220 -17.44 22.08 2.68
N VAL A 221 -17.64 21.10 3.56
CA VAL A 221 -17.41 21.24 5.01
C VAL A 221 -16.42 20.18 5.46
N ILE A 222 -15.29 20.59 6.02
CA ILE A 222 -14.26 19.68 6.54
C ILE A 222 -14.32 19.67 8.07
N PHE A 223 -14.64 18.51 8.65
CA PHE A 223 -14.64 18.26 10.09
C PHE A 223 -13.28 17.74 10.55
N TYR A 224 -12.61 18.46 11.44
CA TYR A 224 -11.24 18.14 11.86
C TYR A 224 -11.00 18.32 13.36
N ILE A 225 -9.92 17.71 13.88
CA ILE A 225 -9.42 17.94 15.24
C ILE A 225 -8.32 19.01 15.21
N ASP A 226 -7.25 18.71 14.46
CA ASP A 226 -6.15 19.62 14.16
C ASP A 226 -5.84 19.52 12.66
N MET A 227 -5.66 20.66 12.00
CA MET A 227 -5.22 20.69 10.61
C MET A 227 -3.71 20.51 10.57
N ARG A 228 -3.22 19.41 9.99
CA ARG A 228 -1.79 19.06 9.99
C ARG A 228 -1.17 19.30 8.63
N THR A 229 -0.82 20.56 8.38
CA THR A 229 -0.27 21.09 7.12
C THR A 229 1.20 21.49 7.27
N TRP A 230 1.99 20.61 7.88
CA TRP A 230 3.35 20.89 8.35
C TRP A 230 4.43 20.95 7.25
N ASP A 231 4.17 20.37 6.08
CA ASP A 231 5.13 20.35 4.97
C ASP A 231 5.19 21.69 4.24
N LYS A 232 6.27 21.94 3.49
CA LYS A 232 6.52 23.19 2.78
C LYS A 232 5.36 23.55 1.84
N GLY A 233 4.80 24.75 1.99
CA GLY A 233 3.72 25.24 1.14
C GLY A 233 2.31 24.77 1.55
N ASN A 234 2.17 23.82 2.48
CA ASN A 234 0.86 23.27 2.84
C ASN A 234 0.05 24.20 3.75
N GLU A 235 0.69 25.04 4.55
CA GLU A 235 -0.01 26.05 5.37
C GLU A 235 -0.58 27.16 4.48
N GLU A 236 0.20 27.62 3.50
CA GLU A 236 -0.23 28.56 2.47
C GLU A 236 -1.37 27.96 1.62
N TYR A 237 -1.26 26.67 1.29
CA TYR A 237 -2.32 25.93 0.61
C TYR A 237 -3.61 25.87 1.45
N TYR A 238 -3.51 25.60 2.75
CA TYR A 238 -4.65 25.61 3.65
C TYR A 238 -5.35 26.97 3.72
N ARG A 239 -4.59 28.06 3.78
CA ARG A 239 -5.16 29.42 3.73
C ARG A 239 -5.92 29.68 2.43
N LYS A 240 -5.31 29.33 1.30
CA LYS A 240 -5.94 29.46 -0.03
C LYS A 240 -7.25 28.67 -0.12
N VAL A 241 -7.29 27.45 0.44
CA VAL A 241 -8.50 26.62 0.48
C VAL A 241 -9.61 27.30 1.28
N ARG A 242 -9.29 27.91 2.41
CA ARG A 242 -10.27 28.67 3.22
C ARG A 242 -10.76 29.93 2.51
N GLU A 243 -9.86 30.66 1.84
CA GLU A 243 -10.20 31.83 1.02
C GLU A 243 -11.12 31.47 -0.15
N ALA A 244 -11.03 30.23 -0.67
CA ALA A 244 -11.93 29.70 -1.69
C ALA A 244 -13.35 29.35 -1.18
N GLY A 245 -13.67 29.66 0.09
CA GLY A 245 -14.99 29.44 0.68
C GLY A 245 -15.25 28.01 1.15
N ILE A 246 -14.21 27.19 1.34
CA ILE A 246 -14.33 25.86 1.93
C ILE A 246 -14.38 25.99 3.45
N LEU A 247 -15.47 25.47 4.04
CA LEU A 247 -15.72 25.59 5.48
C LEU A 247 -14.94 24.52 6.25
N THR A 248 -14.39 24.92 7.39
CA THR A 248 -13.62 24.03 8.27
C THR A 248 -14.17 24.11 9.67
N ILE A 249 -14.65 23.00 10.21
CA ILE A 249 -15.26 22.92 11.55
C ILE A 249 -14.35 22.10 12.44
N ARG A 250 -13.93 22.69 13.56
CA ARG A 250 -13.08 22.00 14.52
C ARG A 250 -13.92 21.16 15.47
N GLY A 251 -14.31 19.98 15.01
CA GLY A 251 -15.14 19.05 15.73
C GLY A 251 -15.08 17.66 15.12
N LYS A 252 -15.00 16.63 15.96
CA LYS A 252 -15.14 15.25 15.50
C LYS A 252 -16.63 14.93 15.36
N VAL A 253 -17.02 14.39 14.22
CA VAL A 253 -18.39 13.92 13.98
C VAL A 253 -18.68 12.74 14.90
N GLY A 254 -19.79 12.80 15.63
CA GLY A 254 -20.20 11.77 16.58
C GLY A 254 -21.05 10.67 15.92
N ASP A 255 -22.02 11.05 15.09
CA ASP A 255 -22.93 10.11 14.42
C ASP A 255 -23.37 10.60 13.04
N ILE A 256 -23.79 9.65 12.20
CA ILE A 256 -24.36 9.88 10.87
C ILE A 256 -25.70 9.14 10.77
N GLN A 257 -26.76 9.88 10.49
CA GLN A 257 -28.10 9.34 10.34
C GLN A 257 -28.63 9.67 8.94
N LYS A 258 -29.24 8.68 8.29
CA LYS A 258 -29.90 8.91 7.01
C LYS A 258 -31.27 9.52 7.26
N ASP A 259 -31.52 10.66 6.64
CA ASP A 259 -32.84 11.27 6.59
C ASP A 259 -33.68 10.55 5.53
N GLN A 260 -34.83 10.01 5.93
CA GLN A 260 -35.70 9.22 5.05
C GLN A 260 -36.48 10.09 4.06
N GLU A 261 -36.73 11.36 4.37
CA GLU A 261 -37.53 12.25 3.52
C GLU A 261 -36.67 12.88 2.41
N THR A 262 -35.49 13.35 2.79
CA THR A 262 -34.59 14.08 1.87
C THR A 262 -33.55 13.17 1.22
N ASN A 263 -33.43 11.92 1.67
CA ASN A 263 -32.37 10.98 1.30
C ASN A 263 -30.96 11.57 1.56
N THR A 264 -30.81 12.56 2.45
CA THR A 264 -29.52 13.16 2.82
C THR A 264 -28.94 12.50 4.08
N LEU A 265 -27.66 12.76 4.35
CA LEU A 265 -26.94 12.28 5.52
C LEU A 265 -26.86 13.41 6.54
N LYS A 266 -27.47 13.24 7.71
CA LYS A 266 -27.42 14.17 8.82
C LYS A 266 -26.22 13.86 9.72
N LEU A 267 -25.25 14.75 9.73
CA LEU A 267 -24.06 14.68 10.59
C LEU A 267 -24.30 15.51 11.84
N THR A 268 -23.91 14.95 12.99
CA THR A 268 -23.89 15.68 14.26
C THR A 268 -22.45 15.77 14.76
N ALA A 269 -21.96 16.99 14.97
CA ALA A 269 -20.62 17.27 15.48
C ALA A 269 -20.67 18.35 16.56
N SER A 270 -19.70 18.34 17.48
CA SER A 270 -19.48 19.44 18.42
C SER A 270 -18.38 20.34 17.89
N ASP A 271 -18.71 21.59 17.56
CA ASP A 271 -17.70 22.58 17.20
C ASP A 271 -17.06 23.13 18.48
N THR A 272 -15.79 22.80 18.65
CA THR A 272 -15.01 23.17 19.83
C THR A 272 -14.64 24.65 19.87
N LEU A 273 -14.71 25.37 18.75
CA LEU A 273 -14.38 26.80 18.71
C LEU A 273 -15.57 27.67 19.12
N SER A 274 -16.77 27.33 18.66
CA SER A 274 -18.01 28.02 19.05
C SER A 274 -18.66 27.42 20.30
N ASN A 275 -18.22 26.24 20.74
CA ASN A 275 -18.85 25.45 21.80
C ASN A 275 -20.34 25.15 21.51
N GLN A 276 -20.68 24.93 20.23
CA GLN A 276 -22.04 24.63 19.78
C GLN A 276 -22.11 23.27 19.08
N MET A 277 -23.29 22.66 19.18
CA MET A 277 -23.60 21.46 18.41
C MET A 277 -23.99 21.85 16.98
N VAL A 278 -23.20 21.37 16.02
CA VAL A 278 -23.47 21.55 14.60
C VAL A 278 -24.23 20.33 14.07
N LYS A 279 -25.36 20.59 13.42
CA LYS A 279 -26.11 19.60 12.64
C LYS A 279 -26.06 20.01 11.17
N LEU A 280 -25.51 19.16 10.32
CA LEU A 280 -25.35 19.40 8.90
C LEU A 280 -26.01 18.28 8.11
N ASN A 281 -26.87 18.63 7.15
CA ASN A 281 -27.37 17.67 6.16
C ASN A 281 -26.45 17.74 4.94
N ALA A 282 -25.76 16.63 4.65
CA ALA A 282 -24.85 16.49 3.52
C ALA A 282 -25.41 15.51 2.49
N ASP A 283 -25.19 15.79 1.21
CA ASP A 283 -25.54 14.88 0.12
C ASP A 283 -24.53 13.74 -0.02
N LEU A 284 -23.26 14.01 0.30
CA LEU A 284 -22.15 13.06 0.22
C LEU A 284 -21.23 13.23 1.43
N VAL A 285 -20.84 12.12 2.05
CA VAL A 285 -19.85 12.09 3.13
C VAL A 285 -18.59 11.42 2.64
N VAL A 286 -17.44 12.07 2.84
CA VAL A 286 -16.12 11.57 2.43
C VAL A 286 -15.25 11.34 3.66
N LEU A 287 -14.88 10.09 3.88
CA LEU A 287 -14.07 9.65 5.01
C LEU A 287 -12.58 9.75 4.68
N SER A 288 -11.84 10.55 5.45
CA SER A 288 -10.38 10.67 5.32
C SER A 288 -9.72 9.61 6.20
N THR A 289 -9.53 8.45 5.59
CA THR A 289 -9.12 7.19 6.20
C THR A 289 -7.63 7.14 6.50
N GLY A 290 -7.28 6.36 7.52
CA GLY A 290 -5.90 6.15 7.93
C GLY A 290 -5.14 5.19 7.03
N MET A 291 -3.82 5.24 7.13
CA MET A 291 -2.90 4.25 6.54
C MET A 291 -2.64 3.14 7.56
N VAL A 292 -2.69 1.90 7.12
CA VAL A 292 -2.22 0.72 7.87
C VAL A 292 -1.12 0.00 7.07
N PRO A 293 -0.31 -0.86 7.70
CA PRO A 293 0.66 -1.67 6.98
C PRO A 293 0.00 -2.51 5.88
N SER A 294 0.69 -2.67 4.76
CA SER A 294 0.21 -3.57 3.69
C SER A 294 0.08 -5.00 4.21
N LYS A 295 -0.95 -5.75 3.78
CA LYS A 295 -1.09 -7.18 4.12
C LYS A 295 0.10 -7.99 3.63
N SER A 296 0.68 -7.58 2.49
CA SER A 296 1.88 -8.22 1.95
C SER A 296 3.11 -7.99 2.83
N SER A 297 3.12 -6.95 3.67
CA SER A 297 4.22 -6.72 4.61
C SER A 297 4.32 -7.86 5.62
N ALA A 298 3.21 -8.45 6.10
CA ALA A 298 3.27 -9.52 7.09
C ALA A 298 4.04 -10.75 6.58
N LYS A 299 3.70 -11.25 5.38
CA LYS A 299 4.39 -12.35 4.72
C LYS A 299 5.86 -12.01 4.44
N LEU A 300 6.13 -10.78 3.98
CA LEU A 300 7.50 -10.36 3.67
C LEU A 300 8.36 -10.22 4.93
N THR A 301 7.77 -9.75 6.05
CA THR A 301 8.44 -9.67 7.34
C THR A 301 8.91 -11.04 7.81
N GLU A 302 8.07 -12.08 7.65
CA GLU A 302 8.42 -13.46 8.00
C GLU A 302 9.56 -13.99 7.11
N ILE A 303 9.46 -13.78 5.80
CA ILE A 303 10.47 -14.24 4.84
C ILE A 303 11.82 -13.54 5.05
N LEU A 304 11.83 -12.22 5.26
CA LEU A 304 13.05 -11.42 5.40
C LEU A 304 13.57 -11.33 6.85
N GLY A 305 12.84 -11.89 7.82
CA GLY A 305 13.17 -11.80 9.24
C GLY A 305 13.16 -10.37 9.79
N LEU A 306 12.28 -9.51 9.28
CA LEU A 306 12.24 -8.09 9.66
C LEU A 306 11.51 -7.86 10.98
N SER A 307 11.87 -6.79 11.68
CA SER A 307 11.15 -6.34 12.88
C SER A 307 10.00 -5.39 12.52
N LYS A 308 8.96 -5.38 13.35
CA LYS A 308 7.81 -4.49 13.24
C LYS A 308 7.59 -3.72 14.54
N ASP A 309 7.01 -2.53 14.43
CA ASP A 309 6.61 -1.73 15.59
C ASP A 309 5.30 -2.28 16.20
N GLY A 310 4.88 -1.68 17.31
CA GLY A 310 3.61 -2.04 17.97
C GLY A 310 2.36 -1.81 17.10
N TYR A 311 2.50 -1.22 15.91
CA TYR A 311 1.43 -0.92 14.97
C TYR A 311 1.53 -1.74 13.67
N GLY A 312 2.57 -2.56 13.53
CA GLY A 312 2.80 -3.46 12.40
C GLY A 312 3.59 -2.86 11.23
N PHE A 313 4.10 -1.63 11.32
CA PHE A 313 5.02 -1.08 10.32
C PHE A 313 6.43 -1.64 10.51
N LEU A 314 7.24 -1.68 9.45
CA LEU A 314 8.63 -2.14 9.54
C LEU A 314 9.46 -1.14 10.36
N THR A 315 10.31 -1.65 11.24
CA THR A 315 11.13 -0.82 12.13
C THR A 315 12.57 -0.72 11.67
N GLU A 316 13.09 0.50 11.73
CA GLU A 316 14.49 0.81 11.67
C GLU A 316 15.24 0.45 12.97
N ILE A 317 16.58 0.43 12.91
CA ILE A 317 17.43 0.31 14.12
C ILE A 317 17.23 1.53 15.02
N HIS A 318 17.22 2.73 14.45
CA HIS A 318 17.15 3.97 15.21
C HIS A 318 16.59 5.11 14.35
N GLY A 319 15.51 5.76 14.80
CA GLY A 319 14.78 6.77 14.03
C GLY A 319 15.59 8.00 13.59
N CYS A 320 16.62 8.40 14.34
CA CYS A 320 17.51 9.50 13.92
C CYS A 320 18.79 9.04 13.21
N LEU A 321 19.54 8.09 13.78
CA LEU A 321 20.88 7.73 13.30
C LEU A 321 20.86 6.78 12.10
N LYS A 322 19.87 5.88 12.05
CA LYS A 322 19.79 4.81 11.05
C LYS A 322 18.35 4.59 10.54
N PRO A 323 17.65 5.63 10.03
CA PRO A 323 16.21 5.55 9.77
C PRO A 323 15.79 4.66 8.60
N GLN A 324 16.74 4.13 7.81
CA GLN A 324 16.48 3.22 6.69
C GLN A 324 17.14 1.86 6.88
N GLU A 325 17.94 1.67 7.94
CA GLU A 325 18.64 0.41 8.20
C GLU A 325 17.80 -0.44 9.15
N THR A 326 17.63 -1.71 8.84
CA THR A 326 16.95 -2.67 9.71
C THR A 326 17.96 -3.40 10.60
N SER A 327 17.48 -4.16 11.59
CA SER A 327 18.33 -5.04 12.42
C SER A 327 19.16 -6.02 11.60
N ASN A 328 18.69 -6.36 10.40
CA ASN A 328 19.35 -7.30 9.50
C ASN A 328 20.21 -6.48 8.53
N MET A 329 21.53 -6.58 8.69
CA MET A 329 22.49 -5.88 7.84
C MET A 329 22.22 -6.24 6.36
N GLY A 330 22.30 -5.24 5.46
CA GLY A 330 22.01 -5.44 4.04
C GLY A 330 20.52 -5.40 3.66
N ILE A 331 19.61 -5.34 4.63
CA ILE A 331 18.18 -5.11 4.39
C ILE A 331 17.80 -3.70 4.88
N PHE A 332 17.22 -2.91 3.97
CA PHE A 332 16.82 -1.53 4.19
C PHE A 332 15.32 -1.36 4.01
N ILE A 333 14.75 -0.28 4.55
CA ILE A 333 13.31 0.04 4.44
C ILE A 333 13.11 1.48 3.93
N CYS A 334 12.03 1.71 3.19
CA CYS A 334 11.67 3.06 2.75
C CYS A 334 10.15 3.25 2.53
N GLY A 335 9.76 4.52 2.35
CA GLY A 335 8.38 4.87 2.06
C GLY A 335 7.41 4.60 3.21
N CYS A 336 6.17 4.24 2.86
CA CYS A 336 5.12 3.96 3.84
C CYS A 336 5.26 2.60 4.53
N ALA A 337 6.19 1.74 4.08
CA ALA A 337 6.47 0.48 4.76
C ALA A 337 7.00 0.71 6.19
N ALA A 338 7.74 1.80 6.39
CA ALA A 338 8.26 2.26 7.68
C ALA A 338 7.34 3.29 8.39
N GLY A 339 6.03 3.27 8.11
CA GLY A 339 5.05 4.18 8.72
C GLY A 339 4.53 5.28 7.78
N PRO A 340 3.39 5.92 8.12
CA PRO A 340 2.66 6.84 7.24
C PRO A 340 3.49 8.05 6.80
N LYS A 341 3.57 8.31 5.48
CA LYS A 341 4.35 9.40 4.88
C LYS A 341 3.66 9.95 3.63
N ASN A 342 4.00 11.17 3.26
CA ASN A 342 3.60 11.76 1.98
C ASN A 342 4.58 11.36 0.86
N ILE A 343 4.22 11.66 -0.40
CA ILE A 343 5.03 11.30 -1.58
C ILE A 343 6.45 11.86 -1.51
N PRO A 344 6.69 13.17 -1.23
CA PRO A 344 8.05 13.71 -1.12
C PRO A 344 8.91 12.98 -0.07
N SER A 345 8.33 12.70 1.11
CA SER A 345 9.03 11.96 2.17
C SER A 345 9.30 10.52 1.76
N SER A 346 8.38 9.86 1.05
CA SER A 346 8.61 8.51 0.53
C SER A 346 9.73 8.47 -0.50
N VAL A 347 9.80 9.46 -1.40
CA VAL A 347 10.90 9.57 -2.38
C VAL A 347 12.23 9.84 -1.67
N SER A 348 12.25 10.77 -0.70
CA SER A 348 13.44 11.08 0.08
C SER A 348 13.99 9.86 0.83
N THR A 349 13.13 9.11 1.52
CA THR A 349 13.53 7.88 2.21
C THR A 349 13.98 6.77 1.26
N ALA A 350 13.40 6.69 0.05
CA ALA A 350 13.86 5.75 -0.97
C ALA A 350 15.26 6.11 -1.49
N LEU A 351 15.56 7.40 -1.70
CA LEU A 351 16.91 7.86 -2.06
C LEU A 351 17.92 7.57 -0.93
N ALA A 352 17.53 7.78 0.32
CA ALA A 352 18.36 7.45 1.47
C ALA A 352 18.67 5.94 1.56
N ALA A 353 17.65 5.09 1.38
CA ALA A 353 17.83 3.64 1.37
C ALA A 353 18.71 3.18 0.19
N ALA A 354 18.52 3.75 -1.01
CA ALA A 354 19.36 3.47 -2.17
C ALA A 354 20.83 3.89 -1.93
N SER A 355 21.06 5.04 -1.30
CA SER A 355 22.41 5.48 -0.94
C SER A 355 23.08 4.52 0.05
N LYS A 356 22.35 4.03 1.06
CA LYS A 356 22.87 3.07 2.04
C LYS A 356 23.17 1.71 1.42
N ALA A 357 22.29 1.22 0.56
CA ALA A 357 22.52 0.01 -0.22
C ALA A 357 23.75 0.17 -1.13
N ALA A 358 23.88 1.30 -1.83
CA ALA A 358 25.04 1.57 -2.68
C ALA A 358 26.34 1.62 -1.87
N THR A 359 26.34 2.18 -0.66
CA THR A 359 27.51 2.17 0.22
C THR A 359 27.92 0.74 0.60
N LEU A 360 26.97 -0.14 0.89
CA LEU A 360 27.25 -1.55 1.16
C LEU A 360 27.86 -2.24 -0.09
N LEU A 361 27.23 -2.02 -1.25
CA LEU A 361 27.61 -2.64 -2.52
C LEU A 361 28.88 -2.05 -3.16
N SER A 362 29.34 -0.88 -2.70
CA SER A 362 30.56 -0.24 -3.23
C SER A 362 31.87 -0.91 -2.81
N LYS A 363 31.80 -1.88 -1.89
CA LYS A 363 32.95 -2.63 -1.39
C LYS A 363 32.76 -4.11 -1.76
N ASP A 364 33.83 -4.75 -2.21
CA ASP A 364 33.82 -6.18 -2.54
C ASP A 364 33.67 -7.06 -1.29
N THR A 365 34.07 -6.54 -0.13
CA THR A 365 34.02 -7.24 1.15
C THR A 365 33.36 -6.38 2.23
N ILE A 366 32.65 -7.06 3.12
CA ILE A 366 32.06 -6.46 4.32
C ILE A 366 32.68 -7.11 5.55
N ILE A 367 32.92 -6.32 6.59
CA ILE A 367 33.38 -6.83 7.88
C ILE A 367 32.14 -6.90 8.77
N GLN A 368 31.72 -8.13 9.07
CA GLN A 368 30.67 -8.38 10.03
C GLN A 368 31.29 -8.96 11.29
N GLN A 369 31.05 -8.32 12.44
CA GLN A 369 31.37 -8.91 13.72
C GLN A 369 30.34 -10.00 14.01
N LEU A 370 30.80 -11.25 14.01
CA LEU A 370 29.99 -12.40 14.39
C LEU A 370 30.28 -12.72 15.85
N MET A 371 29.22 -12.83 16.65
CA MET A 371 29.31 -13.45 17.97
C MET A 371 29.00 -14.93 17.78
N ILE A 372 30.03 -15.70 17.44
CA ILE A 372 29.93 -17.15 17.26
C ILE A 372 30.12 -17.87 18.60
N ALA A 373 29.54 -19.05 18.71
CA ALA A 373 29.89 -19.97 19.78
C ALA A 373 31.23 -20.62 19.42
N GLU A 374 32.13 -20.74 20.39
CA GLU A 374 33.35 -21.53 20.27
C GLU A 374 33.24 -22.74 21.21
N ILE A 375 33.83 -23.85 20.79
CA ILE A 375 33.83 -25.09 21.57
C ILE A 375 35.26 -25.30 22.07
N ASP A 376 35.37 -25.56 23.37
CA ASP A 376 36.62 -25.98 24.00
C ASP A 376 36.70 -27.50 23.92
N ASP A 377 37.60 -28.00 23.09
CA ASP A 377 37.76 -29.42 22.78
C ASP A 377 38.10 -30.25 24.02
N ASP A 378 38.83 -29.67 24.98
CA ASP A 378 39.24 -30.37 26.21
C ASP A 378 38.06 -30.59 27.18
N LEU A 379 37.03 -29.74 27.09
CA LEU A 379 35.83 -29.81 27.91
C LEU A 379 34.65 -30.50 27.19
N CYS A 380 34.75 -30.69 25.88
CA CYS A 380 33.69 -31.24 25.06
C CYS A 380 33.57 -32.76 25.24
N MET A 381 32.45 -33.19 25.81
CA MET A 381 32.16 -34.61 26.08
C MET A 381 31.18 -35.24 25.08
N GLY A 382 30.95 -34.62 23.91
CA GLY A 382 30.16 -35.22 22.83
C GLY A 382 28.67 -35.47 23.13
N CYS A 383 28.09 -34.75 24.10
CA CYS A 383 26.74 -35.07 24.62
C CYS A 383 25.56 -34.79 23.67
N ARG A 384 25.81 -34.21 22.48
CA ARG A 384 24.82 -33.88 21.42
C ARG A 384 23.70 -32.91 21.83
N ARG A 385 23.82 -32.24 22.99
CA ARG A 385 22.80 -31.28 23.43
C ARG A 385 22.81 -30.00 22.61
N CYS A 386 24.00 -29.47 22.33
CA CYS A 386 24.20 -28.28 21.51
C CYS A 386 23.67 -28.45 20.07
N GLU A 387 23.95 -29.60 19.44
CA GLU A 387 23.46 -29.96 18.11
C GLU A 387 21.92 -29.90 18.02
N LYS A 388 21.22 -30.43 19.04
CA LYS A 388 19.75 -30.39 19.09
C LYS A 388 19.14 -29.02 19.40
N LEU A 389 19.90 -28.13 20.03
CA LEU A 389 19.43 -26.79 20.41
C LEU A 389 19.67 -25.75 19.31
N CYS A 390 20.55 -26.03 18.36
CA CYS A 390 20.87 -25.09 17.30
C CYS A 390 19.77 -25.05 16.23
N ASN A 391 18.93 -24.01 16.26
CA ASN A 391 17.88 -23.78 15.26
C ASN A 391 18.42 -23.62 13.82
N TYR A 392 19.73 -23.33 13.67
CA TYR A 392 20.40 -23.09 12.39
C TYR A 392 21.27 -24.26 11.94
N ASN A 393 21.28 -25.38 12.68
CA ASN A 393 22.14 -26.55 12.42
C ASN A 393 23.65 -26.20 12.26
N ALA A 394 24.09 -25.12 12.91
CA ALA A 394 25.47 -24.65 12.86
C ALA A 394 26.41 -25.47 13.75
N ILE A 395 25.90 -26.27 14.70
CA ILE A 395 26.72 -27.13 15.56
C ILE A 395 26.48 -28.59 15.19
N LYS A 396 27.54 -29.31 14.79
CA LYS A 396 27.49 -30.73 14.43
C LYS A 396 28.54 -31.50 15.21
N ILE A 397 28.31 -32.78 15.46
CA ILE A 397 29.34 -33.63 16.09
C ILE A 397 30.12 -34.38 15.03
N ASN A 398 31.45 -34.26 15.10
CA ASN A 398 32.38 -34.91 14.21
C ASN A 398 32.59 -36.39 14.58
N GLY A 399 33.40 -37.10 13.78
CA GLY A 399 33.70 -38.52 13.97
C GLY A 399 34.41 -38.86 15.29
N ASP A 400 35.07 -37.88 15.90
CA ASP A 400 35.81 -38.01 17.16
C ASP A 400 34.95 -37.68 18.39
N ALA A 401 33.63 -37.58 18.21
CA ALA A 401 32.64 -37.24 19.23
C ALA A 401 32.83 -35.84 19.85
N ILE A 402 33.50 -34.93 19.15
CA ILE A 402 33.63 -33.52 19.52
C ILE A 402 32.63 -32.71 18.70
N ALA A 403 32.02 -31.71 19.33
CA ALA A 403 31.13 -30.78 18.63
C ALA A 403 31.97 -29.71 17.91
N GLU A 404 31.61 -29.41 16.67
CA GLU A 404 32.22 -28.39 15.82
C GLU A 404 31.16 -27.35 15.46
N VAL A 405 31.55 -26.07 15.46
CA VAL A 405 30.71 -24.96 15.02
C VAL A 405 31.10 -24.59 13.60
N ASP A 406 30.12 -24.59 12.70
CA ASP A 406 30.28 -24.13 11.32
C ASP A 406 30.63 -22.63 11.36
N GLY A 407 31.84 -22.30 10.90
CA GLY A 407 32.39 -20.95 10.96
C GLY A 407 31.95 -20.03 9.83
N ILE A 408 30.98 -20.45 9.00
CA ILE A 408 30.58 -19.81 7.74
C ILE A 408 29.09 -19.49 7.71
#